data_AF-A0A2R5FQA3-F1
#
_entry.id   AF-A0A2R5FQA3-F1
#
_cell.length_a   1.000
_cell.length_b   1.000
_cell.length_c   1.000
_cell.angle_alpha   90.00
_cell.angle_beta   90.00
_cell.angle_gamma   90.00
#
_symmetry.space_group_name_H-M   'P 1'
#
loop_
_entity.id
_entity.type
_entity.pdbx_description
1 polymer ?
#
loop_
_entity_poly.entity_id
_entity_poly.type
_entity_poly.pdbx_seq_one_letter_code
_entity_poly.pdbx_strand_id
1 'polypeptide(L)' 'MTRIPLTEAQLRLPELIASLQPGEEVEIFSGDRTVARLIGELQSPPETSPAR' A
#
# COMPACT_ATOMS: atom_id res chain seq x y z
N MET A 1 3.13 -9.21 6.99
CA MET A 1 3.40 -7.79 7.29
C MET A 1 4.86 -7.53 6.95
N THR A 2 5.09 -6.77 5.87
CA THR A 2 6.42 -6.52 5.31
C THR A 2 6.89 -5.14 5.75
N ARG A 3 8.18 -4.95 6.05
CA ARG A 3 8.75 -3.67 6.49
C ARG A 3 9.91 -3.29 5.59
N ILE A 4 9.90 -2.07 5.05
CA ILE A 4 10.92 -1.56 4.14
C ILE A 4 11.42 -0.18 4.57
N PRO A 5 12.71 0.16 4.31
CA PRO A 5 13.23 1.47 4.60
C PRO A 5 12.62 2.53 3.66
N LEU A 6 12.52 3.77 4.14
CA LEU A 6 12.02 4.91 3.37
C LEU A 6 12.74 5.10 2.03
N THR A 7 14.04 4.85 1.99
CA THR A 7 14.86 4.97 0.78
C THR A 7 14.47 3.95 -0.29
N GLU A 8 14.15 2.72 0.11
CA GLU A 8 13.67 1.68 -0.81
C GLU A 8 12.25 2.00 -1.29
N ALA A 9 11.39 2.43 -0.36
CA ALA A 9 10.03 2.85 -0.70
C ALA A 9 10.03 4.01 -1.71
N GLN A 10 10.90 5.00 -1.55
CA GLN A 10 11.03 6.14 -2.47
C GLN A 10 11.51 5.72 -3.86
N LEU A 11 12.42 4.75 -3.94
CA LEU A 11 12.98 4.31 -5.20
C LEU A 11 11.98 3.48 -6.03
N ARG A 12 11.11 2.73 -5.38
CA ARG A 12 10.25 1.70 -6.01
C ARG A 12 8.76 1.82 -5.65
N LEU A 13 8.32 3.01 -5.27
CA LEU A 13 6.94 3.22 -4.81
C LEU A 13 5.89 2.77 -5.84
N PRO A 14 6.03 3.10 -7.14
CA PRO A 14 5.05 2.68 -8.14
C PRO A 14 4.93 1.15 -8.24
N GLU A 15 6.05 0.44 -8.24
CA GLU A 15 6.08 -1.02 -8.31
C GLU A 15 5.49 -1.65 -7.04
N LEU A 16 5.82 -1.10 -5.86
CA LEU A 16 5.27 -1.54 -4.59
C LEU A 16 3.74 -1.43 -4.58
N ILE A 17 3.20 -0.29 -4.98
CA ILE A 17 1.75 -0.06 -5.08
C ILE A 17 1.12 -1.03 -6.09
N ALA A 18 1.72 -1.20 -7.27
CA ALA A 18 1.20 -2.09 -8.31
C ALA A 18 1.20 -3.57 -7.88
N SER A 19 2.14 -3.98 -7.03
CA SER A 19 2.24 -5.34 -6.50
C SER A 19 1.39 -5.61 -5.25
N LEU A 20 0.91 -4.56 -4.60
CA LEU A 20 0.26 -4.64 -3.29
C LEU A 20 -1.05 -5.44 -3.38
N GLN A 21 -1.11 -6.58 -2.69
CA GLN A 21 -2.31 -7.40 -2.73
C GLN A 21 -3.42 -6.82 -1.83
N PRO A 22 -4.69 -7.05 -2.15
CA PRO A 22 -5.81 -6.66 -1.28
C PRO A 22 -5.64 -7.20 0.15
N GLY A 23 -5.68 -6.31 1.14
CA GLY A 23 -5.44 -6.65 2.55
C GLY A 23 -3.97 -6.83 2.93
N GLU A 24 -3.03 -6.65 2.00
CA GLU A 24 -1.60 -6.63 2.31
C GLU A 24 -1.19 -5.31 2.96
N GLU A 25 -0.29 -5.41 3.94
CA GLU A 25 0.28 -4.26 4.65
C GLU A 25 1.81 -4.24 4.52
N VAL A 26 2.31 -3.10 4.05
CA VAL A 26 3.73 -2.77 3.98
C VAL A 26 3.99 -1.54 4.84
N GLU A 27 4.84 -1.68 5.86
CA GLU A 27 5.28 -0.54 6.68
C GLU A 27 6.56 0.07 6.10
N ILE A 28 6.59 1.39 6.04
CA ILE A 28 7.75 2.17 5.65
C ILE A 28 8.36 2.77 6.91
N PHE A 29 9.65 2.51 7.14
CA PHE A 29 10.37 3.01 8.31
C PHE A 29 11.53 3.94 7.94
N SER A 30 11.85 4.87 8.83
CA SER A 30 13.04 5.72 8.76
C SER A 30 13.78 5.63 10.09
N GLY A 31 14.99 5.08 10.07
CA GLY A 31 15.69 4.64 11.29
C GLY A 31 14.85 3.61 12.04
N ASP A 32 14.56 3.85 13.31
CA ASP A 32 13.74 2.95 14.14
C ASP A 32 12.25 3.30 14.16
N ARG A 33 11.83 4.32 13.38
CA ARG A 33 10.47 4.84 13.40
C ARG A 33 9.69 4.42 12.16
N THR A 34 8.50 3.84 12.35
CA THR A 34 7.52 3.71 11.27
C THR A 34 6.97 5.08 10.90
N VAL A 35 7.08 5.45 9.63
CA VAL A 35 6.68 6.77 9.09
C VAL A 35 5.45 6.70 8.20
N ALA A 36 5.18 5.55 7.58
CA ALA A 36 4.00 5.35 6.76
C ALA A 36 3.63 3.86 6.67
N ARG A 37 2.41 3.59 6.21
CA ARG A 37 1.93 2.24 5.89
C ARG A 37 1.16 2.27 4.58
N LEU A 38 1.51 1.37 3.67
CA LEU A 38 0.75 1.10 2.46
C LEU A 38 -0.19 -0.07 2.76
N ILE A 39 -1.46 0.10 2.41
CA ILE A 39 -2.51 -0.91 2.63
C ILE A 39 -3.15 -1.16 1.27
N GLY A 40 -3.11 -2.42 0.82
CA GLY A 40 -3.78 -2.81 -0.40
C GLY A 40 -5.28 -2.75 -0.19
N GLU A 41 -5.96 -1.86 -0.89
CA GLU A 41 -7.41 -1.74 -0.78
C GLU A 41 -8.06 -3.08 -1.17
N LEU A 42 -8.91 -3.58 -0.29
CA LEU A 42 -9.85 -4.63 -0.65
C LEU A 42 -10.82 -3.98 -1.63
N GLN A 43 -10.67 -4.29 -2.93
CA GLN A 43 -11.65 -3.89 -3.93
C GLN A 43 -13.01 -4.39 -3.43
N SER A 44 -13.82 -3.45 -2.94
CA SER A 44 -15.23 -3.70 -2.77
C SER A 44 -15.77 -3.92 -4.19
N PRO A 45 -16.65 -4.91 -4.40
CA PRO A 45 -17.27 -5.08 -5.71
C PRO A 45 -17.82 -3.71 -6.15
N PRO A 46 -17.64 -3.32 -7.41
CA PRO A 46 -18.03 -1.99 -7.86
C PRO A 46 -19.48 -1.78 -7.47
N GLU A 47 -19.74 -0.75 -6.67
CA GLU A 47 -21.09 -0.28 -6.40
C GLU A 47 -21.67 0.09 -7.77
N THR A 48 -22.46 -0.81 -8.34
CA THR A 48 -23.34 -0.50 -9.45
C THR A 48 -24.37 0.48 -8.93
N SER A 49 -24.00 1.76 -8.84
CA SER A 49 -24.97 2.85 -8.72
C SER A 49 -25.88 2.74 -9.93
N PRO A 50 -27.18 2.45 -9.77
CA PRO A 50 -28.10 2.45 -10.89
C PRO A 50 -28.21 3.89 -11.37
N ALA A 51 -27.85 4.11 -12.65
CA ALA A 51 -28.04 5.38 -13.32
C ALA A 51 -29.52 5.78 -13.22
N ARG A 52 -29.79 7.00 -12.78
CA ARG A 52 -31.13 7.59 -12.70
C ARG A 52 -31.30 8.63 -13.79
#